data_AF-A0A0P4W2K4-F1
#
_entry.id   AF-A0A0P4W2K4-F1
#
_cell.length_a   1.000
_cell.length_b   1.000
_cell.length_c   1.000
_cell.angle_alpha   90.00
_cell.angle_beta   90.00
_cell.angle_gamma   90.00
#
_symmetry.space_group_name_H-M   'P 1'
#
loop_
_entity.id
_entity.type
_entity.pdbx_description
1 polymer ?
#
loop_
_entity_poly.entity_id
_entity_poly.type
_entity_poly.pdbx_seq_one_letter_code
_entity_poly.pdbx_strand_id
1 'polypeptide(L)'
;MAGELVSVEHCLENHLPEQELKEVKRILYGREHAPIEIPEDAQKLAQQHNFEVKSYQITAKKEELTPPRLVRIGLVQNSIAAETTAPVGVQRSALHNKISRITEAAALCGVNVLCYQEAWTMPFAFCTREKQPWCEFAEDADCGPTTQLCQELAQKYNMVIVSPILERDSIHGDTLWNTAVVISNNGHVLGKTRKNHIPRVGDFNESTYYMEGDTGHVVFQTQFGRLAVNICYGRHHPQNWMMYGINGAEIVFNPSATVGALSEPLWAIEARNAAIANSYFACAINRVGTEVFPNEFTSADGKPAHKDFGHFYGSSYIAAPDGSRTPGLSRNKDGLLVTEVDLNLCRQVKDHWGFRMTQRLDLYASSLSAAIMPNYQPPIIRDSC
;
A
#
# COMPACT_ATOMS: atom_id res chain seq x y z
N MET A 1 -11.79 1.47 -22.80
CA MET A 1 -12.07 2.56 -21.83
C MET A 1 -11.40 2.39 -20.47
N ALA A 2 -11.31 1.21 -19.84
CA ALA A 2 -10.39 1.02 -18.71
C ALA A 2 -8.93 1.12 -19.22
N GLY A 3 -8.24 2.21 -18.89
CA GLY A 3 -6.85 2.48 -19.31
C GLY A 3 -6.63 3.75 -20.15
N GLU A 4 -7.70 4.41 -20.64
CA GLU A 4 -7.59 5.63 -21.45
C GLU A 4 -7.33 6.89 -20.61
N LEU A 5 -7.87 6.95 -19.40
CA LEU A 5 -7.63 8.06 -18.48
C LEU A 5 -6.30 7.86 -17.75
N VAL A 6 -5.36 8.80 -17.92
CA VAL A 6 -4.03 8.80 -17.29
C VAL A 6 -4.11 9.01 -15.78
N SER A 7 -4.86 10.03 -15.34
CA SER A 7 -5.22 10.27 -13.93
C SER A 7 -6.47 11.12 -13.85
N VAL A 8 -7.16 11.09 -12.69
CA VAL A 8 -8.35 11.91 -12.44
C VAL A 8 -7.97 13.39 -12.45
N GLU A 9 -6.84 13.74 -11.83
CA GLU A 9 -6.36 15.11 -11.68
C GLU A 9 -6.06 15.75 -13.04
N HIS A 10 -5.42 15.02 -13.95
CA HIS A 10 -5.15 15.51 -15.30
C HIS A 10 -6.44 15.85 -16.06
N CYS A 11 -7.50 15.03 -15.89
CA CYS A 11 -8.79 15.33 -16.48
C CYS A 11 -9.45 16.57 -15.85
N LEU A 12 -9.44 16.69 -14.52
CA LEU A 12 -10.01 17.87 -13.85
C LEU A 12 -9.29 19.16 -14.26
N GLU A 13 -7.96 19.14 -14.31
CA GLU A 13 -7.12 20.30 -14.65
C GLU A 13 -7.33 20.79 -16.09
N ASN A 14 -7.58 19.87 -17.03
CA ASN A 14 -7.78 20.22 -18.44
C ASN A 14 -9.20 20.70 -18.76
N HIS A 15 -10.19 20.48 -17.88
CA HIS A 15 -11.61 20.68 -18.21
C HIS A 15 -12.36 21.61 -17.26
N LEU A 16 -11.80 21.97 -16.10
CA LEU A 16 -12.44 22.89 -15.16
C LEU A 16 -11.77 24.28 -15.17
N PRO A 17 -12.56 25.37 -15.11
CA PRO A 17 -12.03 26.71 -14.84
C PRO A 17 -11.29 26.76 -13.50
N GLU A 18 -10.28 27.62 -13.38
CA GLU A 18 -9.38 27.67 -12.20
C GLU A 18 -10.13 27.79 -10.86
N GLN A 19 -11.16 28.64 -10.78
CA GLN A 19 -11.94 28.84 -9.56
C GLN A 19 -12.76 27.58 -9.18
N GLU A 20 -13.36 26.93 -10.17
CA GLU A 20 -14.12 25.69 -9.97
C GLU A 20 -13.19 24.53 -9.60
N LEU A 21 -12.05 24.42 -10.28
CA LEU A 21 -11.01 23.43 -10.01
C LEU A 21 -10.52 23.53 -8.56
N LYS A 22 -10.32 24.75 -8.05
CA LYS A 22 -9.91 24.97 -6.66
C LYS A 22 -10.94 24.43 -5.66
N GLU A 23 -12.22 24.68 -5.91
CA GLU A 23 -13.30 24.22 -5.03
C GLU A 23 -13.50 22.70 -5.13
N VAL A 24 -13.44 22.15 -6.34
CA VAL A 24 -13.46 20.69 -6.56
C VAL A 24 -12.29 20.03 -5.86
N LYS A 25 -11.07 20.59 -5.97
CA LYS A 25 -9.89 20.06 -5.27
C LYS A 25 -10.06 20.12 -3.75
N ARG A 26 -10.61 21.20 -3.21
CA ARG A 26 -10.91 21.35 -1.78
C ARG A 26 -11.81 20.23 -1.25
N ILE A 27 -12.86 19.88 -2.01
CA ILE A 27 -13.82 18.84 -1.62
C ILE A 27 -13.22 17.45 -1.81
N LEU A 28 -12.59 17.18 -2.96
CA LEU A 28 -12.10 15.84 -3.30
C LEU A 28 -10.79 15.47 -2.64
N TYR A 29 -9.89 16.42 -2.36
CA TYR A 29 -8.55 16.14 -1.83
C TYR A 29 -8.30 16.77 -0.46
N GLY A 30 -9.15 17.69 0.00
CA GLY A 30 -8.90 18.49 1.20
C GLY A 30 -8.03 19.70 0.89
N ARG A 31 -7.18 20.14 1.82
CA ARG A 31 -6.26 21.26 1.55
C ARG A 31 -5.25 20.91 0.47
N GLU A 32 -4.84 21.91 -0.30
CA GLU A 32 -3.81 21.76 -1.31
C GLU A 32 -2.42 21.56 -0.68
N HIS A 33 -1.61 20.71 -1.32
CA HIS A 33 -0.25 20.39 -0.89
C HIS A 33 0.74 20.86 -1.95
N ALA A 34 1.65 21.74 -1.55
CA ALA A 34 2.68 22.24 -2.46
C ALA A 34 3.63 21.10 -2.86
N PRO A 35 4.13 21.08 -4.11
CA PRO A 35 5.19 20.17 -4.49
C PRO A 35 6.51 20.53 -3.80
N ILE A 36 7.37 19.54 -3.59
CA ILE A 36 8.77 19.76 -3.20
C ILE A 36 9.67 19.63 -4.42
N GLU A 37 10.78 20.35 -4.46
CA GLU A 37 11.70 20.27 -5.59
C GLU A 37 12.25 18.84 -5.74
N ILE A 38 12.10 18.27 -6.94
CA ILE A 38 12.66 16.96 -7.30
C ILE A 38 14.04 17.22 -7.89
N PRO A 39 15.14 16.68 -7.31
CA PRO A 39 16.49 16.92 -7.82
C PRO A 39 16.67 16.51 -9.28
N GLU A 40 17.48 17.27 -10.03
CA GLU A 40 17.68 17.06 -11.48
C GLU A 40 18.15 15.63 -11.81
N ASP A 41 19.02 15.05 -10.99
CA ASP A 41 19.50 13.68 -11.19
C ASP A 41 18.38 12.64 -11.01
N ALA A 42 17.44 12.87 -10.08
CA ALA A 42 16.27 12.01 -9.92
C ALA A 42 15.33 12.13 -11.13
N GLN A 43 15.16 13.34 -11.67
CA GLN A 43 14.37 13.57 -12.89
C GLN A 43 15.01 12.89 -14.11
N LYS A 44 16.33 13.00 -14.28
CA LYS A 44 17.08 12.32 -15.35
C LYS A 44 16.92 10.81 -15.25
N LEU A 45 17.02 10.24 -14.05
CA LEU A 45 16.84 8.81 -13.84
C LEU A 45 15.41 8.36 -14.15
N ALA A 46 14.41 9.16 -13.74
CA ALA A 46 12.99 8.94 -14.06
C ALA A 46 12.73 8.96 -15.56
N GLN A 47 13.32 9.92 -16.28
CA GLN A 47 13.22 10.02 -17.73
C GLN A 47 13.92 8.85 -18.43
N GLN A 48 15.14 8.51 -18.01
CA GLN A 48 15.94 7.43 -18.59
C GLN A 48 15.27 6.06 -18.43
N HIS A 49 14.62 5.82 -17.30
CA HIS A 49 13.95 4.56 -16.99
C HIS A 49 12.42 4.60 -17.14
N ASN A 50 11.89 5.68 -17.72
CA ASN A 50 10.48 5.86 -18.08
C ASN A 50 9.49 5.59 -16.92
N PHE A 51 9.70 6.25 -15.78
CA PHE A 51 8.73 6.25 -14.68
C PHE A 51 8.34 7.68 -14.29
N GLU A 52 7.13 7.85 -13.77
CA GLU A 52 6.65 9.12 -13.23
C GLU A 52 7.33 9.42 -11.89
N VAL A 53 7.71 10.66 -11.64
CA VAL A 53 8.10 11.11 -10.30
C VAL A 53 7.27 12.33 -9.92
N LYS A 54 6.54 12.23 -8.80
CA LYS A 54 5.72 13.31 -8.24
C LYS A 54 6.10 13.55 -6.80
N SER A 55 5.89 14.77 -6.35
CA SER A 55 6.26 15.15 -5.00
C SER A 55 5.29 16.13 -4.34
N TYR A 56 5.14 16.04 -3.01
CA TYR A 56 4.24 16.88 -2.23
C TYR A 56 4.78 17.14 -0.81
N GLN A 57 4.28 18.18 -0.14
CA GLN A 57 4.53 18.48 1.27
C GLN A 57 3.23 18.54 2.07
N ILE A 58 3.18 17.83 3.20
CA ILE A 58 2.08 17.86 4.16
C ILE A 58 2.59 18.35 5.51
N THR A 59 2.22 19.57 5.88
CA THR A 59 2.76 20.27 7.05
C THR A 59 1.88 20.13 8.29
N ALA A 60 2.48 20.24 9.47
CA ALA A 60 1.80 20.43 10.74
C ALA A 60 1.92 21.89 11.20
N LYS A 61 1.10 22.30 12.19
CA LYS A 61 1.33 23.57 12.88
C LYS A 61 2.61 23.48 13.71
N LYS A 62 3.34 24.59 13.84
CA LYS A 62 4.50 24.67 14.73
C LYS A 62 4.07 24.46 16.18
N GLU A 63 4.76 23.56 16.87
CA GLU A 63 4.62 23.36 18.32
C GLU A 63 5.72 24.11 19.08
N GLU A 64 5.43 24.55 20.31
CA GLU A 64 6.41 25.27 21.14
C GLU A 64 7.42 24.32 21.81
N LEU A 65 6.95 23.13 22.20
CA LEU A 65 7.72 22.18 23.00
C LEU A 65 8.31 21.02 22.19
N THR A 66 7.82 20.79 20.97
CA THR A 66 8.31 19.72 20.11
C THR A 66 8.82 20.29 18.79
N PRO A 67 10.02 19.89 18.33
CA PRO A 67 10.47 20.24 17.00
C PRO A 67 9.63 19.50 15.94
N PRO A 68 9.52 20.03 14.71
CA PRO A 68 8.92 19.31 13.58
C PRO A 68 9.58 17.94 13.39
N ARG A 69 8.75 16.92 13.14
CA ARG A 69 9.23 15.55 12.86
C ARG A 69 9.05 15.26 11.38
N LEU A 70 9.91 15.88 10.57
CA LEU A 70 9.87 15.78 9.11
C LEU A 70 10.38 14.43 8.64
N VAL A 71 9.61 13.77 7.78
CA VAL A 71 9.93 12.47 7.19
C VAL A 71 9.51 12.48 5.74
N ARG A 72 10.39 12.01 4.84
CA ARG A 72 10.05 11.79 3.43
C ARG A 72 9.65 10.33 3.20
N ILE A 73 8.41 10.15 2.78
CA ILE A 73 7.82 8.85 2.44
C ILE A 73 7.89 8.67 0.92
N GLY A 74 8.39 7.53 0.47
CA GLY A 74 8.39 7.11 -0.92
C GLY A 74 7.41 5.95 -1.16
N LEU A 75 6.56 6.07 -2.18
CA LEU A 75 5.72 4.96 -2.67
C LEU A 75 6.13 4.58 -4.07
N VAL A 76 6.34 3.28 -4.32
CA VAL A 76 6.67 2.76 -5.65
C VAL A 76 5.51 1.93 -6.19
N GLN A 77 4.99 2.33 -7.35
CA GLN A 77 4.14 1.48 -8.18
C GLN A 77 4.86 1.10 -9.46
N ASN A 78 4.69 -0.15 -9.90
CA ASN A 78 5.32 -0.64 -11.11
C ASN A 78 4.56 -1.80 -11.75
N SER A 79 4.81 -1.97 -13.03
CA SER A 79 4.44 -3.14 -13.83
C SER A 79 5.54 -4.20 -13.77
N ILE A 80 5.22 -5.43 -14.16
CA ILE A 80 6.22 -6.49 -14.36
C ILE A 80 7.27 -6.08 -15.39
N ALA A 81 8.44 -6.71 -15.35
CA ALA A 81 9.61 -6.33 -16.16
C ALA A 81 10.04 -7.42 -17.17
N ALA A 82 9.33 -8.54 -17.22
CA ALA A 82 9.53 -9.63 -18.16
C ALA A 82 8.19 -10.35 -18.39
N GLU A 83 8.08 -11.06 -19.51
CA GLU A 83 6.90 -11.89 -19.82
C GLU A 83 6.69 -12.97 -18.76
N THR A 84 5.43 -13.29 -18.48
CA THR A 84 5.06 -14.30 -17.46
C THR A 84 5.48 -15.72 -17.85
N THR A 85 5.84 -15.94 -19.11
CA THR A 85 6.38 -17.20 -19.65
C THR A 85 7.89 -17.35 -19.47
N ALA A 86 8.62 -16.30 -19.07
CA ALA A 86 10.05 -16.37 -18.83
C ALA A 86 10.37 -17.20 -17.56
N PRO A 87 11.60 -17.72 -17.39
CA PRO A 87 11.98 -18.39 -16.15
C PRO A 87 11.79 -17.50 -14.91
N VAL A 88 11.31 -18.06 -13.80
CA VAL A 88 11.02 -17.33 -12.54
C VAL A 88 12.19 -16.43 -12.09
N GLY A 89 13.42 -16.96 -12.15
CA GLY A 89 14.62 -16.21 -11.79
C GLY A 89 14.93 -15.00 -12.70
N VAL A 90 14.54 -15.07 -13.98
CA VAL A 90 14.68 -13.95 -14.93
C VAL A 90 13.63 -12.88 -14.62
N GLN A 91 12.38 -13.29 -14.37
CA GLN A 91 11.30 -12.36 -14.01
C GLN A 91 11.64 -11.58 -12.73
N ARG A 92 12.06 -12.27 -11.66
CA ARG A 92 12.47 -11.64 -10.40
C ARG A 92 13.66 -10.70 -10.59
N SER A 93 14.71 -11.14 -11.29
CA SER A 93 15.90 -10.30 -11.54
C SER A 93 15.57 -9.04 -12.35
N ALA A 94 14.66 -9.13 -13.32
CA ALA A 94 14.19 -7.97 -14.07
C ALA A 94 13.46 -6.96 -13.17
N LEU A 95 12.64 -7.44 -12.24
CA LEU A 95 11.96 -6.61 -11.24
C LEU A 95 12.95 -5.97 -10.25
N HIS A 96 13.91 -6.74 -9.73
CA HIS A 96 14.98 -6.25 -8.87
C HIS A 96 15.76 -5.10 -9.55
N ASN A 97 16.14 -5.27 -10.82
CA ASN A 97 16.85 -4.25 -11.59
C ASN A 97 16.01 -2.99 -11.78
N LYS A 98 14.74 -3.13 -12.20
CA LYS A 98 13.81 -2.01 -12.38
C LYS A 98 13.63 -1.23 -11.07
N ILE A 99 13.32 -1.93 -9.98
CA ILE A 99 13.01 -1.31 -8.69
C ILE A 99 14.24 -0.71 -8.02
N SER A 100 15.43 -1.27 -8.24
CA SER A 100 16.68 -0.67 -7.75
C SER A 100 16.90 0.73 -8.35
N ARG A 101 16.52 0.97 -9.61
CA ARG A 101 16.61 2.30 -10.25
C ARG A 101 15.59 3.29 -9.67
N ILE A 102 14.38 2.84 -9.41
CA ILE A 102 13.36 3.70 -8.76
C ILE A 102 13.78 4.01 -7.32
N THR A 103 14.36 3.04 -6.61
CA THR A 103 14.91 3.20 -5.25
C THR A 103 16.07 4.19 -5.22
N GLU A 104 16.93 4.17 -6.23
CA GLU A 104 18.01 5.15 -6.41
C GLU A 104 17.45 6.58 -6.60
N ALA A 105 16.40 6.75 -7.40
CA ALA A 105 15.71 8.05 -7.51
C ALA A 105 15.06 8.48 -6.18
N ALA A 106 14.46 7.55 -5.44
CA ALA A 106 13.91 7.83 -4.11
C ALA A 106 14.99 8.32 -3.14
N ALA A 107 16.17 7.70 -3.16
CA ALA A 107 17.32 8.13 -2.36
C ALA A 107 17.80 9.53 -2.75
N LEU A 108 17.89 9.85 -4.06
CA LEU A 108 18.23 11.19 -4.54
C LEU A 108 17.21 12.24 -4.06
N CYS A 109 15.94 11.89 -3.98
CA CYS A 109 14.87 12.72 -3.41
C CYS A 109 14.91 12.81 -1.87
N GLY A 110 15.85 12.14 -1.20
CA GLY A 110 15.99 12.14 0.27
C GLY A 110 14.91 11.35 1.00
N VAL A 111 14.31 10.34 0.37
CA VAL A 111 13.32 9.47 1.01
C VAL A 111 13.93 8.77 2.22
N ASN A 112 13.21 8.77 3.34
CA ASN A 112 13.61 8.11 4.59
C ASN A 112 12.95 6.74 4.75
N VAL A 113 11.71 6.59 4.25
CA VAL A 113 10.94 5.34 4.30
C VAL A 113 10.32 5.08 2.93
N LEU A 114 10.70 3.96 2.30
CA LEU A 114 10.22 3.54 0.99
C LEU A 114 9.39 2.27 1.11
N CYS A 115 8.26 2.21 0.41
CA CYS A 115 7.43 1.01 0.35
C CYS A 115 7.14 0.62 -1.10
N TYR A 116 7.27 -0.67 -1.38
CA TYR A 116 6.88 -1.28 -2.65
C TYR A 116 5.43 -1.77 -2.60
N GLN A 117 4.86 -2.07 -3.78
CA GLN A 117 3.53 -2.66 -3.91
C GLN A 117 3.46 -4.13 -3.45
N GLU A 118 2.26 -4.71 -3.42
CA GLU A 118 2.07 -6.10 -3.01
C GLU A 118 2.74 -7.10 -3.97
N ALA A 119 3.41 -8.10 -3.39
CA ALA A 119 4.07 -9.19 -4.10
C ALA A 119 4.93 -8.66 -5.27
N TRP A 120 5.70 -7.60 -5.02
CA TRP A 120 6.35 -6.81 -6.07
C TRP A 120 7.38 -7.60 -6.88
N THR A 121 7.83 -8.75 -6.36
CA THR A 121 8.84 -9.63 -6.95
C THR A 121 8.29 -10.62 -7.97
N MET A 122 6.98 -10.63 -8.21
CA MET A 122 6.31 -11.58 -9.10
C MET A 122 5.15 -10.94 -9.90
N PRO A 123 4.75 -11.54 -11.03
CA PRO A 123 3.40 -11.35 -11.56
C PRO A 123 2.36 -11.79 -10.52
N PHE A 124 1.19 -11.17 -10.53
CA PHE A 124 0.11 -11.48 -9.62
C PHE A 124 -0.67 -12.73 -10.08
N ALA A 125 0.05 -13.86 -10.16
CA ALA A 125 -0.39 -15.10 -10.77
C ALA A 125 -1.51 -15.85 -10.01
N PHE A 126 -2.02 -15.29 -8.91
CA PHE A 126 -3.01 -15.96 -8.07
C PHE A 126 -4.35 -16.19 -8.79
N CYS A 127 -4.63 -15.51 -9.91
CA CYS A 127 -5.78 -15.84 -10.77
C CYS A 127 -5.73 -17.23 -11.38
N THR A 128 -4.53 -17.71 -11.73
CA THR A 128 -4.38 -18.97 -12.47
C THR A 128 -4.73 -20.15 -11.59
N ARG A 129 -4.60 -20.00 -10.26
CA ARG A 129 -4.73 -21.06 -9.24
C ARG A 129 -3.69 -22.17 -9.38
N GLU A 130 -2.75 -22.02 -10.31
CA GLU A 130 -1.68 -22.96 -10.55
C GLU A 130 -0.62 -22.84 -9.44
N LYS A 131 -0.10 -23.98 -8.99
CA LYS A 131 1.00 -23.99 -8.01
C LYS A 131 2.36 -23.83 -8.66
N GLN A 132 2.57 -24.49 -9.79
CA GLN A 132 3.83 -24.46 -10.52
C GLN A 132 3.70 -23.58 -11.77
N PRO A 133 4.70 -22.76 -12.12
CA PRO A 133 5.93 -22.50 -11.35
C PRO A 133 5.74 -21.41 -10.27
N TRP A 134 4.52 -20.88 -10.09
CA TRP A 134 4.29 -19.65 -9.32
C TRP A 134 4.72 -19.71 -7.85
N CYS A 135 4.64 -20.87 -7.20
CA CYS A 135 5.11 -21.04 -5.82
C CYS A 135 6.64 -21.03 -5.69
N GLU A 136 7.40 -21.15 -6.78
CA GLU A 136 8.86 -20.99 -6.78
C GLU A 136 9.30 -19.53 -6.59
N PHE A 137 8.41 -18.56 -6.77
CA PHE A 137 8.68 -17.17 -6.37
C PHE A 137 8.78 -17.00 -4.85
N ALA A 138 8.21 -17.93 -4.08
CA ALA A 138 8.22 -17.83 -2.62
C ALA A 138 9.65 -17.97 -2.08
N GLU A 139 10.03 -17.07 -1.18
CA GLU A 139 11.38 -16.99 -0.62
C GLU A 139 11.36 -16.78 0.90
N ASP A 140 12.50 -17.01 1.55
CA ASP A 140 12.63 -16.77 2.99
C ASP A 140 12.51 -15.27 3.30
N ALA A 141 11.71 -14.91 4.31
CA ALA A 141 11.46 -13.51 4.64
C ALA A 141 12.69 -12.78 5.19
N ASP A 142 13.56 -13.47 5.92
CA ASP A 142 14.66 -12.87 6.66
C ASP A 142 15.98 -12.93 5.85
N CYS A 143 16.17 -13.97 5.04
CA CYS A 143 17.41 -14.19 4.29
C CYS A 143 17.22 -14.51 2.79
N GLY A 144 16.01 -14.40 2.25
CA GLY A 144 15.75 -14.55 0.82
C GLY A 144 16.47 -13.50 -0.04
N PRO A 145 16.69 -13.78 -1.33
CA PRO A 145 17.50 -12.91 -2.19
C PRO A 145 16.93 -11.49 -2.34
N THR A 146 15.60 -11.34 -2.30
CA THR A 146 14.97 -10.00 -2.28
C THR A 146 15.25 -9.25 -0.98
N THR A 147 15.16 -9.91 0.17
CA THR A 147 15.48 -9.27 1.45
C THR A 147 16.94 -8.83 1.49
N GLN A 148 17.87 -9.66 1.03
CA GLN A 148 19.29 -9.31 0.93
C GLN A 148 19.54 -8.06 0.07
N LEU A 149 18.93 -8.00 -1.12
CA LEU A 149 18.97 -6.80 -1.96
C LEU A 149 18.42 -5.57 -1.22
N CYS A 150 17.29 -5.71 -0.52
CA CYS A 150 16.71 -4.61 0.25
C CYS A 150 17.60 -4.18 1.42
N GLN A 151 18.32 -5.10 2.07
CA GLN A 151 19.28 -4.78 3.13
C GLN A 151 20.44 -3.94 2.58
N GLU A 152 21.00 -4.31 1.43
CA GLU A 152 22.06 -3.55 0.76
C GLU A 152 21.59 -2.14 0.39
N LEU A 153 20.42 -2.02 -0.24
CA LEU A 153 19.84 -0.73 -0.64
C LEU A 153 19.50 0.14 0.58
N ALA A 154 18.91 -0.45 1.62
CA ALA A 154 18.56 0.25 2.85
C ALA A 154 19.79 0.83 3.54
N GLN A 155 20.85 0.03 3.69
CA GLN A 155 22.11 0.47 4.28
C GLN A 155 22.81 1.53 3.41
N LYS A 156 22.88 1.32 2.10
CA LYS A 156 23.53 2.23 1.15
C LYS A 156 22.91 3.62 1.19
N TYR A 157 21.59 3.70 1.30
CA TYR A 157 20.84 4.96 1.22
C TYR A 157 20.35 5.48 2.57
N ASN A 158 20.69 4.82 3.69
CA ASN A 158 20.19 5.14 5.03
C ASN A 158 18.66 5.30 5.05
N MET A 159 17.97 4.32 4.48
CA MET A 159 16.53 4.37 4.20
C MET A 159 15.85 3.10 4.71
N VAL A 160 14.71 3.24 5.39
CA VAL A 160 13.87 2.08 5.75
C VAL A 160 13.15 1.59 4.50
N ILE A 161 13.13 0.28 4.27
CA ILE A 161 12.46 -0.35 3.13
C ILE A 161 11.39 -1.32 3.63
N VAL A 162 10.17 -1.17 3.11
CA VAL A 162 9.05 -2.10 3.32
C VAL A 162 8.85 -2.93 2.04
N SER A 163 9.06 -4.24 2.13
CA SER A 163 9.11 -5.17 1.00
C SER A 163 8.05 -6.27 1.12
N PRO A 164 6.89 -6.13 0.43
CA PRO A 164 5.87 -7.17 0.37
C PRO A 164 6.20 -8.30 -0.63
N ILE A 165 6.34 -9.52 -0.13
CA ILE A 165 6.74 -10.71 -0.89
C ILE A 165 5.81 -11.90 -0.64
N LEU A 166 5.94 -12.94 -1.47
CA LEU A 166 5.47 -14.28 -1.14
C LEU A 166 6.55 -14.96 -0.28
N GLU A 167 6.26 -15.20 0.99
CA GLU A 167 7.15 -15.88 1.93
C GLU A 167 6.98 -17.39 1.83
N ARG A 168 8.10 -18.12 1.93
CA ARG A 168 8.13 -19.55 2.25
C ARG A 168 8.72 -19.73 3.64
N ASP A 169 7.93 -20.23 4.57
CA ASP A 169 8.34 -20.49 5.94
C ASP A 169 8.89 -21.92 6.09
N SER A 170 10.20 -22.07 5.92
CA SER A 170 10.88 -23.37 5.98
C SER A 170 10.83 -24.03 7.36
N ILE A 171 10.72 -23.24 8.43
CA ILE A 171 10.64 -23.74 9.81
C ILE A 171 9.26 -24.35 10.08
N HIS A 172 8.21 -23.78 9.47
CA HIS A 172 6.83 -24.24 9.59
C HIS A 172 6.35 -25.00 8.34
N GLY A 173 7.15 -25.98 7.89
CA GLY A 173 6.74 -26.95 6.87
C GLY A 173 6.62 -26.38 5.46
N ASP A 174 7.47 -25.42 5.11
CA ASP A 174 7.49 -24.73 3.80
C ASP A 174 6.16 -24.03 3.45
N THR A 175 5.39 -23.66 4.48
CA THR A 175 4.09 -22.99 4.32
C THR A 175 4.27 -21.63 3.65
N LEU A 176 3.37 -21.31 2.71
CA LEU A 176 3.40 -20.04 1.99
C LEU A 176 2.60 -18.97 2.74
N TRP A 177 3.10 -17.73 2.69
CA TRP A 177 2.46 -16.57 3.29
C TRP A 177 2.58 -15.33 2.41
N ASN A 178 1.61 -14.43 2.49
CA ASN A 178 1.74 -13.08 1.95
C ASN A 178 2.25 -12.15 3.06
N THR A 179 3.45 -11.62 2.88
CA THR A 179 4.25 -11.07 3.98
C THR A 179 4.91 -9.76 3.58
N ALA A 180 4.83 -8.75 4.44
CA ALA A 180 5.65 -7.55 4.34
C ALA A 180 6.83 -7.63 5.31
N VAL A 181 8.05 -7.55 4.77
CA VAL A 181 9.30 -7.48 5.53
C VAL A 181 9.69 -6.02 5.70
N VAL A 182 10.06 -5.62 6.91
CA VAL A 182 10.53 -4.26 7.20
C VAL A 182 12.04 -4.30 7.48
N ILE A 183 12.80 -3.63 6.60
CA ILE A 183 14.24 -3.50 6.67
C ILE A 183 14.59 -2.12 7.21
N SER A 184 15.35 -2.08 8.31
CA SER A 184 15.83 -0.84 8.92
C SER A 184 16.84 -0.13 8.01
N ASN A 185 17.00 1.18 8.21
CA ASN A 185 17.95 2.03 7.49
C ASN A 185 19.43 1.63 7.68
N ASN A 186 19.75 0.77 8.65
CA ASN A 186 21.09 0.21 8.84
C ASN A 186 21.28 -1.14 8.10
N GLY A 187 20.29 -1.60 7.33
CA GLY A 187 20.33 -2.86 6.60
C GLY A 187 19.92 -4.09 7.44
N HIS A 188 19.51 -3.94 8.70
CA HIS A 188 18.99 -5.08 9.48
C HIS A 188 17.50 -5.30 9.23
N VAL A 189 17.07 -6.56 9.15
CA VAL A 189 15.64 -6.91 9.17
C VAL A 189 15.09 -6.60 10.56
N LEU A 190 14.08 -5.72 10.65
CA LEU A 190 13.38 -5.43 11.91
C LEU A 190 12.36 -6.52 12.24
N GLY A 191 11.80 -7.14 11.21
CA GLY A 191 10.83 -8.21 11.31
C GLY A 191 9.88 -8.20 10.13
N LYS A 192 8.76 -8.91 10.29
CA LYS A 192 7.75 -9.13 9.25
C LYS A 192 6.33 -9.06 9.80
N THR A 193 5.36 -8.79 8.92
CA THR A 193 3.93 -8.91 9.20
C THR A 193 3.25 -9.65 8.04
N ARG A 194 2.36 -10.58 8.37
CA ARG A 194 1.60 -11.40 7.41
C ARG A 194 0.22 -10.81 7.16
N LYS A 195 -0.37 -11.12 6.01
CA LYS A 195 -1.66 -10.58 5.58
C LYS A 195 -2.80 -11.12 6.44
N ASN A 196 -3.42 -10.27 7.26
CA ASN A 196 -4.50 -10.66 8.18
C ASN A 196 -5.80 -11.10 7.48
N HIS A 197 -6.11 -10.52 6.31
CA HIS A 197 -7.37 -10.77 5.60
C HIS A 197 -7.10 -11.27 4.19
N ILE A 198 -7.50 -12.51 3.90
CA ILE A 198 -7.21 -13.17 2.62
C ILE A 198 -8.45 -13.13 1.71
N PRO A 199 -8.36 -12.55 0.50
CA PRO A 199 -9.48 -12.54 -0.44
C PRO A 199 -9.74 -13.93 -1.04
N ARG A 200 -11.01 -14.11 -1.42
CA ARG A 200 -11.52 -15.29 -2.15
C ARG A 200 -12.42 -14.88 -3.33
N VAL A 201 -12.28 -13.64 -3.81
CA VAL A 201 -13.26 -12.98 -4.71
C VAL A 201 -12.74 -12.89 -6.15
N GLY A 202 -13.50 -13.44 -7.10
CA GLY A 202 -13.18 -13.38 -8.53
C GLY A 202 -11.79 -13.95 -8.86
N ASP A 203 -10.95 -13.15 -9.49
CA ASP A 203 -9.58 -13.52 -9.85
C ASP A 203 -8.60 -13.50 -8.66
N PHE A 204 -8.99 -12.92 -7.52
CA PHE A 204 -8.18 -12.86 -6.30
C PHE A 204 -8.32 -14.15 -5.48
N ASN A 205 -7.89 -15.28 -6.07
CA ASN A 205 -7.96 -16.63 -5.47
C ASN A 205 -6.82 -16.90 -4.47
N GLU A 206 -6.43 -15.88 -3.71
CA GLU A 206 -5.26 -15.90 -2.83
C GLU A 206 -5.33 -16.97 -1.74
N SER A 207 -6.53 -17.25 -1.22
CA SER A 207 -6.75 -18.33 -0.23
C SER A 207 -6.38 -19.73 -0.73
N THR A 208 -6.19 -19.90 -2.04
CA THR A 208 -5.63 -21.14 -2.60
C THR A 208 -4.16 -21.30 -2.23
N TYR A 209 -3.44 -20.19 -1.98
CA TYR A 209 -1.99 -20.14 -1.82
C TYR A 209 -1.54 -20.04 -0.36
N TYR A 210 -2.24 -19.24 0.46
CA TYR A 210 -1.85 -18.97 1.85
C TYR A 210 -3.06 -18.72 2.76
N MET A 211 -2.84 -18.89 4.06
CA MET A 211 -3.85 -18.71 5.11
C MET A 211 -3.80 -17.31 5.73
N GLU A 212 -4.81 -16.97 6.54
CA GLU A 212 -4.86 -15.73 7.32
C GLU A 212 -3.63 -15.60 8.24
N GLY A 213 -3.01 -14.41 8.24
CA GLY A 213 -1.78 -14.14 8.97
C GLY A 213 -1.88 -14.33 10.48
N ASP A 214 -0.78 -14.77 11.08
CA ASP A 214 -0.63 -15.10 12.50
C ASP A 214 0.22 -14.09 13.29
N THR A 215 0.70 -13.02 12.64
CA THR A 215 1.57 -11.99 13.25
C THR A 215 0.80 -10.91 14.01
N GLY A 216 -0.53 -10.88 13.91
CA GLY A 216 -1.36 -9.81 14.46
C GLY A 216 -1.15 -8.45 13.77
N HIS A 217 -1.15 -7.37 14.54
CA HIS A 217 -1.10 -5.99 14.02
C HIS A 217 0.20 -5.29 14.44
N VAL A 218 1.34 -5.74 13.91
CA VAL A 218 2.66 -5.24 14.30
C VAL A 218 2.87 -3.78 13.90
N VAL A 219 3.45 -2.98 14.81
CA VAL A 219 3.95 -1.63 14.55
C VAL A 219 5.46 -1.62 14.77
N PHE A 220 6.20 -1.19 13.76
CA PHE A 220 7.66 -1.15 13.72
C PHE A 220 8.15 0.24 14.13
N GLN A 221 8.87 0.33 15.24
CA GLN A 221 9.54 1.57 15.64
C GLN A 221 10.83 1.72 14.84
N THR A 222 10.93 2.81 14.07
CA THR A 222 12.14 3.20 13.33
C THR A 222 12.62 4.57 13.80
N GLN A 223 13.80 5.01 13.36
CA GLN A 223 14.23 6.40 13.60
C GLN A 223 13.35 7.44 12.87
N PHE A 224 12.60 7.01 11.85
CA PHE A 224 11.74 7.85 11.02
C PHE A 224 10.24 7.72 11.38
N GLY A 225 9.93 7.20 12.57
CA GLY A 225 8.56 7.06 13.07
C GLY A 225 8.08 5.63 13.22
N ARG A 226 6.83 5.49 13.68
CA ARG A 226 6.16 4.20 13.90
C ARG A 226 5.39 3.78 12.65
N LEU A 227 5.84 2.70 12.02
CA LEU A 227 5.31 2.21 10.75
C LEU A 227 4.47 0.95 10.95
N ALA A 228 3.43 0.77 10.15
CA ALA A 228 2.70 -0.48 10.04
C ALA A 228 2.35 -0.77 8.58
N VAL A 229 1.95 -2.01 8.29
CA VAL A 229 1.63 -2.46 6.93
C VAL A 229 0.29 -3.21 6.93
N ASN A 230 -0.75 -2.58 6.40
CA ASN A 230 -2.03 -3.21 6.13
C ASN A 230 -2.02 -3.78 4.71
N ILE A 231 -1.82 -5.08 4.55
CA ILE A 231 -1.60 -5.68 3.22
C ILE A 231 -2.92 -5.84 2.45
N CYS A 232 -3.02 -5.16 1.31
CA CYS A 232 -4.02 -5.31 0.25
C CYS A 232 -5.48 -5.43 0.72
N TYR A 233 -6.05 -6.64 0.78
CA TYR A 233 -7.46 -6.87 1.09
C TYR A 233 -7.84 -6.47 2.53
N GLY A 234 -6.84 -6.34 3.41
CA GLY A 234 -7.03 -5.70 4.70
C GLY A 234 -7.48 -4.23 4.60
N ARG A 235 -7.42 -3.60 3.42
CA ARG A 235 -7.96 -2.26 3.16
C ARG A 235 -9.46 -2.15 3.42
N HIS A 236 -10.20 -3.24 3.18
CA HIS A 236 -11.66 -3.29 3.31
C HIS A 236 -12.14 -3.46 4.75
N HIS A 237 -11.22 -3.60 5.72
CA HIS A 237 -11.52 -3.97 7.09
C HIS A 237 -11.15 -2.81 8.02
N PRO A 238 -12.10 -1.91 8.37
CA PRO A 238 -11.84 -0.78 9.26
C PRO A 238 -11.20 -1.19 10.59
N GLN A 239 -11.55 -2.36 11.12
CA GLN A 239 -10.97 -2.92 12.34
C GLN A 239 -9.47 -3.25 12.19
N ASN A 240 -9.02 -3.68 11.00
CA ASN A 240 -7.60 -3.98 10.75
C ASN A 240 -6.78 -2.67 10.81
N TRP A 241 -7.28 -1.62 10.14
CA TRP A 241 -6.72 -0.26 10.24
C TRP A 241 -6.72 0.28 11.68
N MET A 242 -7.83 0.09 12.38
CA MET A 242 -8.01 0.55 13.76
C MET A 242 -7.00 -0.06 14.71
N MET A 243 -6.71 -1.35 14.58
CA MET A 243 -5.76 -2.04 15.44
C MET A 243 -4.33 -1.53 15.27
N TYR A 244 -3.88 -1.19 14.05
CA TYR A 244 -2.58 -0.52 13.87
C TYR A 244 -2.57 0.88 14.53
N GLY A 245 -3.69 1.61 14.45
CA GLY A 245 -3.85 2.89 15.14
C GLY A 245 -3.83 2.77 16.66
N ILE A 246 -4.44 1.72 17.23
CA ILE A 246 -4.39 1.39 18.67
C ILE A 246 -2.96 1.09 19.09
N ASN A 247 -2.22 0.33 18.28
CA ASN A 247 -0.83 -0.01 18.51
C ASN A 247 0.14 1.16 18.26
N GLY A 248 -0.38 2.35 17.95
CA GLY A 248 0.39 3.59 17.92
C GLY A 248 1.03 3.95 16.59
N ALA A 249 0.62 3.34 15.47
CA ALA A 249 1.15 3.68 14.15
C ALA A 249 1.00 5.19 13.83
N GLU A 250 2.01 5.74 13.16
CA GLU A 250 2.03 7.11 12.62
C GLU A 250 1.91 7.10 11.09
N ILE A 251 2.44 6.05 10.45
CA ILE A 251 2.33 5.78 9.02
C ILE A 251 1.87 4.33 8.85
N VAL A 252 0.81 4.11 8.08
CA VAL A 252 0.35 2.77 7.70
C VAL A 252 0.40 2.63 6.18
N PHE A 253 1.28 1.77 5.70
CA PHE A 253 1.36 1.41 4.29
C PHE A 253 0.28 0.41 3.94
N ASN A 254 -0.28 0.55 2.73
CA ASN A 254 -1.24 -0.38 2.16
C ASN A 254 -0.80 -0.83 0.76
N PRO A 255 0.21 -1.73 0.70
CA PRO A 255 0.63 -2.34 -0.55
C PRO A 255 -0.49 -3.23 -1.08
N SER A 256 -0.90 -3.00 -2.32
CA SER A 256 -2.03 -3.65 -2.95
C SER A 256 -1.72 -4.07 -4.39
N ALA A 257 -2.45 -5.07 -4.86
CA ALA A 257 -2.65 -5.35 -6.27
C ALA A 257 -4.15 -5.52 -6.49
N THR A 258 -4.79 -4.63 -7.23
CA THR A 258 -6.22 -4.71 -7.52
C THR A 258 -6.57 -4.15 -8.90
N VAL A 259 -7.58 -4.77 -9.53
CA VAL A 259 -8.07 -4.43 -10.86
C VAL A 259 -9.57 -4.10 -10.85
N GLY A 260 -10.06 -3.56 -11.96
CA GLY A 260 -11.48 -3.63 -12.33
C GLY A 260 -12.37 -2.51 -11.79
N ALA A 261 -13.50 -2.33 -12.48
CA ALA A 261 -14.45 -1.23 -12.28
C ALA A 261 -15.19 -1.25 -10.93
N LEU A 262 -15.30 -2.41 -10.27
CA LEU A 262 -15.91 -2.50 -8.94
C LEU A 262 -14.95 -2.09 -7.82
N SER A 263 -13.64 -2.31 -8.01
CA SER A 263 -12.63 -2.00 -6.99
C SER A 263 -12.20 -0.55 -7.02
N GLU A 264 -11.99 0.02 -8.21
CA GLU A 264 -11.46 1.38 -8.37
C GLU A 264 -12.25 2.47 -7.64
N PRO A 265 -13.61 2.47 -7.61
CA PRO A 265 -14.37 3.45 -6.83
C PRO A 265 -14.09 3.43 -5.32
N LEU A 266 -13.66 2.28 -4.77
CA LEU A 266 -13.34 2.13 -3.35
C LEU A 266 -11.96 2.71 -3.01
N TRP A 267 -11.05 2.76 -3.99
CA TRP A 267 -9.64 3.11 -3.80
C TRP A 267 -9.44 4.48 -3.16
N ALA A 268 -10.22 5.47 -3.58
CA ALA A 268 -10.11 6.83 -3.05
C ALA A 268 -10.80 7.03 -1.69
N ILE A 269 -11.49 6.00 -1.19
CA ILE A 269 -12.34 6.05 0.01
C ILE A 269 -11.65 5.37 1.18
N GLU A 270 -11.23 4.12 1.03
CA GLU A 270 -10.93 3.23 2.17
C GLU A 270 -9.68 3.66 2.95
N ALA A 271 -8.53 3.78 2.27
CA ALA A 271 -7.30 4.22 2.92
C ALA A 271 -7.39 5.67 3.43
N ARG A 272 -8.13 6.53 2.72
CA ARG A 272 -8.40 7.90 3.18
C ARG A 272 -9.25 7.92 4.44
N ASN A 273 -10.31 7.11 4.50
CA ASN A 273 -11.12 6.97 5.70
C ASN A 273 -10.30 6.43 6.88
N ALA A 274 -9.41 5.47 6.62
CA ALA A 274 -8.52 4.94 7.65
C ALA A 274 -7.59 6.02 8.24
N ALA A 275 -7.02 6.90 7.41
CA ALA A 275 -6.21 8.04 7.87
C ALA A 275 -7.02 8.98 8.78
N ILE A 276 -8.25 9.32 8.38
CA ILE A 276 -9.16 10.19 9.14
C ILE A 276 -9.54 9.56 10.48
N ALA A 277 -10.11 8.36 10.45
CA ALA A 277 -10.69 7.68 11.61
C ALA A 277 -9.64 7.39 12.70
N ASN A 278 -8.39 7.21 12.30
CA ASN A 278 -7.31 6.84 13.22
C ASN A 278 -6.27 7.93 13.46
N SER A 279 -6.35 9.05 12.74
CA SER A 279 -5.46 10.19 12.85
C SER A 279 -3.98 9.80 12.69
N TYR A 280 -3.68 9.06 11.62
CA TYR A 280 -2.32 8.76 11.14
C TYR A 280 -2.24 8.92 9.60
N PHE A 281 -1.06 8.82 9.01
CA PHE A 281 -0.88 8.82 7.55
C PHE A 281 -1.15 7.45 6.92
N ALA A 282 -2.02 7.36 5.92
CA ALA A 282 -2.25 6.12 5.17
C ALA A 282 -1.65 6.22 3.77
N CYS A 283 -0.86 5.23 3.37
CA CYS A 283 -0.11 5.24 2.12
C CYS A 283 -0.59 4.09 1.22
N ALA A 284 -1.49 4.38 0.27
CA ALA A 284 -2.08 3.39 -0.61
C ALA A 284 -1.21 3.22 -1.86
N ILE A 285 -0.80 1.98 -2.16
CA ILE A 285 0.06 1.65 -3.29
C ILE A 285 -0.60 0.55 -4.11
N ASN A 286 -0.88 0.78 -5.38
CA ASN A 286 -1.39 -0.26 -6.27
C ASN A 286 -0.41 -0.53 -7.41
N ARG A 287 -0.41 -1.78 -7.85
CA ARG A 287 0.23 -2.20 -9.10
C ARG A 287 -0.28 -1.43 -10.32
N VAL A 288 0.50 -1.42 -11.39
CA VAL A 288 0.10 -0.88 -12.71
C VAL A 288 0.29 -1.88 -13.83
N GLY A 289 -0.46 -1.69 -14.91
CA GLY A 289 -0.34 -2.47 -16.14
C GLY A 289 -1.31 -3.66 -16.19
N THR A 290 -1.19 -4.45 -17.26
CA THR A 290 -2.00 -5.66 -17.47
C THR A 290 -1.04 -6.83 -17.63
N GLU A 291 -1.32 -7.93 -16.92
CA GLU A 291 -0.50 -9.14 -16.93
C GLU A 291 -1.25 -10.25 -17.67
N VAL A 292 -0.56 -10.94 -18.57
CA VAL A 292 -1.12 -12.04 -19.38
C VAL A 292 -0.39 -13.33 -19.02
N PHE A 293 -1.11 -14.42 -18.81
CA PHE A 293 -0.57 -15.71 -18.34
C PHE A 293 -0.55 -16.79 -19.44
N PRO A 294 0.26 -17.85 -19.28
CA PRO A 294 0.42 -18.87 -20.32
C PRO A 294 -0.87 -19.65 -20.64
N ASN A 295 -1.61 -20.02 -19.58
CA ASN A 295 -2.81 -20.85 -19.64
C ASN A 295 -4.06 -20.01 -19.39
N GLU A 296 -5.19 -20.46 -19.95
CA GLU A 296 -6.47 -19.80 -19.72
C GLU A 296 -7.00 -20.08 -18.31
N PHE A 297 -7.64 -19.09 -17.70
CA PHE A 297 -8.35 -19.21 -16.44
C PHE A 297 -9.72 -18.50 -16.54
N THR A 298 -10.56 -18.66 -15.52
CA THR A 298 -11.89 -18.03 -15.46
C THR A 298 -12.04 -17.20 -14.20
N SER A 299 -12.71 -16.06 -14.33
CA SER A 299 -12.97 -15.12 -13.22
C SER A 299 -14.22 -15.48 -12.39
N ALA A 300 -14.85 -16.62 -12.69
CA ALA A 300 -16.11 -17.08 -12.09
C ALA A 300 -17.28 -16.08 -12.21
N ASP A 301 -17.30 -15.26 -13.28
CA ASP A 301 -18.32 -14.25 -13.57
C ASP A 301 -19.23 -14.61 -14.76
N GLY A 302 -19.13 -15.85 -15.24
CA GLY A 302 -19.89 -16.36 -16.39
C GLY A 302 -19.32 -15.97 -17.76
N LYS A 303 -18.20 -15.24 -17.83
CA LYS A 303 -17.52 -14.94 -19.10
C LYS A 303 -16.61 -16.10 -19.54
N PRO A 304 -16.21 -16.13 -20.84
CA PRO A 304 -15.27 -17.12 -21.35
C PRO A 304 -13.93 -17.09 -20.60
N ALA A 305 -13.22 -18.22 -20.67
CA ALA A 305 -11.85 -18.28 -20.20
C ALA A 305 -10.96 -17.32 -20.99
N HIS A 306 -9.96 -16.76 -20.33
CA HIS A 306 -9.08 -15.75 -20.88
C HIS A 306 -7.68 -15.88 -20.24
N LYS A 307 -6.73 -15.07 -20.71
CA LYS A 307 -5.34 -15.11 -20.23
C LYS A 307 -4.91 -13.84 -19.51
N ASP A 308 -5.67 -12.75 -19.61
CA ASP A 308 -5.32 -11.47 -19.00
C ASP A 308 -5.97 -11.29 -17.63
N PHE A 309 -5.22 -10.86 -16.62
CA PHE A 309 -5.77 -10.62 -15.27
C PHE A 309 -6.69 -9.39 -15.18
N GLY A 310 -6.70 -8.57 -16.22
CA GLY A 310 -7.25 -7.23 -16.19
C GLY A 310 -6.22 -6.16 -15.81
N HIS A 311 -6.66 -4.90 -15.85
CA HIS A 311 -5.81 -3.74 -15.72
C HIS A 311 -5.67 -3.30 -14.25
N PHE A 312 -4.44 -3.35 -13.74
CA PHE A 312 -4.07 -2.72 -12.47
C PHE A 312 -3.95 -1.21 -12.68
N TYR A 313 -4.71 -0.45 -11.89
CA TYR A 313 -4.99 0.96 -12.14
C TYR A 313 -4.10 1.94 -11.36
N GLY A 314 -3.01 1.50 -10.74
CA GLY A 314 -2.05 2.37 -10.05
C GLY A 314 -2.72 3.34 -9.08
N SER A 315 -2.64 4.65 -9.38
CA SER A 315 -3.30 5.68 -8.58
C SER A 315 -2.82 5.71 -7.13
N SER A 316 -1.55 5.37 -6.89
CA SER A 316 -0.97 5.38 -5.55
C SER A 316 -0.97 6.80 -4.95
N TYR A 317 -1.27 6.93 -3.67
CA TYR A 317 -1.42 8.23 -2.99
C TYR A 317 -1.16 8.15 -1.48
N ILE A 318 -0.98 9.30 -0.84
CA ILE A 318 -0.89 9.43 0.63
C ILE A 318 -2.07 10.25 1.14
N ALA A 319 -2.79 9.70 2.13
CA ALA A 319 -3.81 10.41 2.89
C ALA A 319 -3.25 10.83 4.26
N ALA A 320 -3.58 12.07 4.62
CA ALA A 320 -3.18 12.70 5.87
C ALA A 320 -4.26 12.55 6.95
N PRO A 321 -3.88 12.62 8.23
CA PRO A 321 -4.81 12.49 9.36
C PRO A 321 -5.87 13.60 9.43
N ASP A 322 -5.60 14.78 8.87
CA ASP A 322 -6.53 15.92 8.81
C ASP A 322 -7.59 15.79 7.68
N GLY A 323 -7.58 14.65 6.97
CA GLY A 323 -8.51 14.34 5.89
C GLY A 323 -8.07 14.85 4.51
N SER A 324 -6.96 15.58 4.42
CA SER A 324 -6.36 15.90 3.12
C SER A 324 -5.59 14.72 2.54
N ARG A 325 -5.24 14.79 1.25
CA ARG A 325 -4.48 13.74 0.56
C ARG A 325 -3.75 14.29 -0.65
N THR A 326 -2.71 13.59 -1.08
CA THR A 326 -2.05 13.85 -2.36
C THR A 326 -2.97 13.45 -3.53
N PRO A 327 -2.74 14.06 -4.71
CA PRO A 327 -3.09 13.45 -5.99
C PRO A 327 -2.59 12.01 -6.12
N GLY A 328 -3.25 11.23 -6.96
CA GLY A 328 -2.77 9.92 -7.40
C GLY A 328 -1.60 10.01 -8.38
N LEU A 329 -0.73 8.99 -8.34
CA LEU A 329 0.13 8.66 -9.47
C LEU A 329 -0.70 8.19 -10.67
N SER A 330 -0.05 8.04 -11.82
CA SER A 330 -0.65 7.54 -13.06
C SER A 330 -1.38 6.20 -12.86
N ARG A 331 -2.42 5.99 -13.66
CA ARG A 331 -3.15 4.73 -13.72
C ARG A 331 -2.41 3.64 -14.51
N ASN A 332 -1.46 4.02 -15.35
CA ASN A 332 -0.87 3.14 -16.36
C ASN A 332 0.65 3.26 -16.49
N LYS A 333 1.33 4.04 -15.65
CA LYS A 333 2.80 4.18 -15.65
C LYS A 333 3.41 3.73 -14.33
N ASP A 334 4.58 3.13 -14.42
CA ASP A 334 5.47 2.97 -13.27
C ASP A 334 5.74 4.35 -12.67
N GLY A 335 5.88 4.45 -11.35
CA GLY A 335 6.04 5.74 -10.70
C GLY A 335 6.50 5.72 -9.26
N LEU A 336 7.06 6.85 -8.86
CA LEU A 336 7.56 7.18 -7.54
C LEU A 336 6.81 8.41 -7.01
N LEU A 337 6.12 8.25 -5.87
CA LEU A 337 5.53 9.36 -5.13
C LEU A 337 6.40 9.69 -3.92
N VAL A 338 6.92 10.93 -3.85
CA VAL A 338 7.73 11.42 -2.73
C VAL A 338 6.94 12.43 -1.93
N THR A 339 6.60 12.14 -0.68
CA THR A 339 5.87 13.10 0.16
C THR A 339 6.63 13.39 1.45
N GLU A 340 6.98 14.65 1.66
CA GLU A 340 7.50 15.13 2.94
C GLU A 340 6.33 15.41 3.89
N VAL A 341 6.33 14.76 5.05
CA VAL A 341 5.26 14.90 6.06
C VAL A 341 5.85 15.31 7.40
N ASP A 342 5.10 16.09 8.18
CA ASP A 342 5.39 16.27 9.60
C ASP A 342 4.55 15.31 10.45
N LEU A 343 5.21 14.37 11.13
CA LEU A 343 4.54 13.37 11.97
C LEU A 343 3.81 13.97 13.18
N ASN A 344 4.13 15.21 13.58
CA ASN A 344 3.42 15.91 14.64
C ASN A 344 1.94 16.16 14.29
N LEU A 345 1.59 16.19 12.99
CA LEU A 345 0.20 16.33 12.54
C LEU A 345 -0.71 15.24 13.12
N CYS A 346 -0.20 14.02 13.32
CA CYS A 346 -0.96 12.93 13.92
C CYS A 346 -1.48 13.30 15.31
N ARG A 347 -0.63 13.88 16.17
CA ARG A 347 -1.01 14.30 17.53
C ARG A 347 -1.98 15.48 17.48
N GLN A 348 -1.67 16.49 16.67
CA GLN A 348 -2.49 17.70 16.53
C GLN A 348 -3.93 17.37 16.12
N VAL A 349 -4.10 16.42 15.19
CA VAL A 349 -5.43 15.96 14.76
C VAL A 349 -6.13 15.17 15.86
N LYS A 350 -5.41 14.28 16.56
CA LYS A 350 -5.98 13.51 17.69
C LYS A 350 -6.54 14.43 18.77
N ASP A 351 -5.80 15.48 19.12
CA ASP A 351 -6.20 16.45 20.15
C ASP A 351 -7.36 17.34 19.66
N HIS A 352 -7.34 17.77 18.40
CA HIS A 352 -8.36 18.65 17.84
C HIS A 352 -9.72 17.96 17.65
N TRP A 353 -9.73 16.75 17.08
CA TRP A 353 -10.97 16.03 16.76
C TRP A 353 -11.42 15.08 17.87
N GLY A 354 -10.52 14.64 18.75
CA GLY A 354 -10.86 13.79 19.88
C GLY A 354 -11.31 12.38 19.50
N PHE A 355 -11.11 11.92 18.25
CA PHE A 355 -11.57 10.59 17.82
C PHE A 355 -11.03 9.47 18.71
N ARG A 356 -9.74 9.54 19.10
CA ARG A 356 -9.11 8.55 19.99
C ARG A 356 -9.67 8.61 21.41
N MET A 357 -10.06 9.80 21.87
CA MET A 357 -10.64 10.03 23.19
C MET A 357 -12.05 9.43 23.32
N THR A 358 -12.81 9.37 22.22
CA THR A 358 -14.22 8.96 22.20
C THR A 358 -14.47 7.56 21.64
N GLN A 359 -13.43 6.72 21.47
CA GLN A 359 -13.56 5.43 20.78
C GLN A 359 -14.37 4.36 21.51
N ARG A 360 -14.52 4.47 22.85
CA ARG A 360 -15.25 3.49 23.68
C ARG A 360 -14.83 2.03 23.42
N LEU A 361 -13.53 1.76 23.43
CA LEU A 361 -12.97 0.45 23.10
C LEU A 361 -13.53 -0.68 23.97
N ASP A 362 -13.83 -0.40 25.24
CA ASP A 362 -14.47 -1.29 26.19
C ASP A 362 -15.86 -1.77 25.74
N LEU A 363 -16.67 -0.84 25.22
CA LEU A 363 -17.99 -1.14 24.66
C LEU A 363 -17.87 -2.03 23.43
N TYR A 364 -17.01 -1.65 22.48
CA TYR A 364 -16.84 -2.42 21.24
C TYR A 364 -16.23 -3.80 21.49
N ALA A 365 -15.26 -3.91 22.40
CA ALA A 365 -14.68 -5.20 22.80
C ALA A 365 -15.75 -6.14 23.37
N SER A 366 -16.59 -5.64 24.29
CA SER A 366 -17.69 -6.41 24.86
C SER A 366 -18.72 -6.82 23.80
N SER A 367 -19.06 -5.89 22.90
CA SER A 367 -20.03 -6.12 21.83
C SER A 367 -19.55 -7.15 20.80
N LEU A 368 -18.29 -7.04 20.37
CA LEU A 368 -17.68 -8.01 19.45
C LEU A 368 -17.52 -9.39 20.11
N SER A 369 -17.14 -9.43 21.38
CA SER A 369 -17.06 -10.68 22.15
C SER A 369 -18.41 -11.39 22.23
N ALA A 370 -19.50 -10.65 22.43
CA ALA A 370 -20.85 -11.21 22.40
C ALA A 370 -21.23 -11.68 20.98
N ALA A 371 -20.89 -10.89 19.95
CA ALA A 371 -21.28 -11.15 18.57
C ALA A 371 -20.66 -12.42 17.96
N ILE A 372 -19.50 -12.87 18.45
CA ILE A 372 -18.83 -14.09 17.96
C ILE A 372 -19.33 -15.37 18.64
N MET A 373 -20.20 -15.27 19.65
CA MET A 373 -20.72 -16.44 20.36
C MET A 373 -21.74 -17.19 19.47
N PRO A 374 -21.74 -18.54 19.45
CA PRO A 374 -22.66 -19.32 18.60
C PRO A 374 -24.15 -19.06 18.87
N ASN A 375 -24.49 -18.61 20.08
CA ASN A 375 -25.86 -18.31 20.51
C ASN A 375 -26.19 -16.81 20.46
N TYR A 376 -25.36 -15.98 19.81
CA TYR A 376 -25.59 -14.55 19.70
C TYR A 376 -26.94 -14.26 19.05
N GLN A 377 -27.75 -13.43 19.72
CA GLN A 377 -29.00 -12.90 19.18
C GLN A 377 -28.78 -11.42 18.89
N PRO A 378 -28.85 -10.98 17.63
CA PRO A 378 -28.75 -9.57 17.29
C PRO A 378 -29.82 -8.76 18.05
N PRO A 379 -29.48 -7.59 18.61
CA PRO A 379 -30.42 -6.75 19.37
C PRO A 379 -31.41 -6.05 18.43
N ILE A 380 -32.36 -6.80 17.89
CA ILE A 380 -33.40 -6.33 16.95
C ILE A 380 -34.70 -6.11 17.71
N ILE A 381 -35.15 -4.85 17.76
CA ILE A 381 -36.47 -4.48 18.29
C ILE A 381 -37.49 -4.62 17.16
N ARG A 382 -38.61 -5.30 17.43
CA ARG A 382 -39.72 -5.49 16.48
C ARG A 382 -40.98 -4.85 17.06
N ASP A 383 -41.89 -4.41 16.19
CA ASP A 383 -43.21 -3.94 16.62
C ASP A 383 -43.94 -5.05 17.38
N SER A 384 -44.58 -4.68 18.50
CA SER A 384 -45.51 -5.56 19.19
C SER A 384 -46.77 -5.67 18.35
N CYS A 385 -47.04 -6.86 17.79
CA CYS A 385 -48.32 -7.18 17.17
C CYS A 385 -49.48 -7.06 18.15
#